data_AF-A0AAI8YMI9-F1
#
_entry.id   AF-A0AAI8YMI9-F1
#
_cell.length_a   1.000
_cell.length_b   1.000
_cell.length_c   1.000
_cell.angle_alpha   90.00
_cell.angle_beta   90.00
_cell.angle_gamma   90.00
#
_symmetry.space_group_name_H-M   'P 1'
#
loop_
_entity.id
_entity.type
_entity.pdbx_description
1 polymer ?
#
loop_
_entity_poly.entity_id
_entity_poly.type
_entity_poly.pdbx_seq_one_letter_code
_entity_poly.pdbx_strand_id
1 'polypeptide(L)'
;MYRYDFAPTYVFAPVFAPTTTFTHIFHVNTPHSSQAPSQPVTMASPFNQLPPIPQLLGEQNLKQWKRSIRQHAVYYDLIKFIDTHSMRPELPNQRKWEQDRVHAMAPITSTITAVEEQLEAAGWDSENEQDPKVLWDLVIATFTTIPNIHEQSAPQLFYELMDATLEDGVTLRAFNSRFNTVANRLAALDLPIPPKAKLLLMMRAIKHRQPLWNSNLERDFETGALTWENFQKQMILYANLEQDQSWKRGSLLHLQQTPRIGASPSSEQCRPLSLASGLSLGSGLSCSTP
;
A
#
# COMPACT_ATOMS: atom_id res chain seq x y z
N MET A 1 6.36 -42.42 11.18
CA MET A 1 5.44 -42.29 12.34
C MET A 1 6.13 -41.36 13.33
N TYR A 2 5.97 -40.05 13.17
CA TYR A 2 6.68 -39.05 13.97
C TYR A 2 5.72 -38.41 14.97
N ARG A 3 6.00 -38.63 16.26
CA ARG A 3 5.37 -37.95 17.40
C ARG A 3 5.94 -36.54 17.50
N TYR A 4 5.07 -35.53 17.49
CA TYR A 4 5.42 -34.19 17.92
C TYR A 4 4.83 -33.98 19.33
N ASP A 5 5.72 -33.84 20.30
CA ASP A 5 5.40 -33.52 21.68
C ASP A 5 5.06 -32.02 21.81
N PHE A 6 4.03 -31.74 22.61
CA PHE A 6 3.45 -30.43 22.86
C PHE A 6 4.12 -29.71 24.04
N ALA A 7 4.17 -28.37 23.90
CA ALA A 7 4.17 -27.33 24.96
C ALA A 7 5.52 -27.04 25.69
N PRO A 8 5.74 -25.78 26.15
CA PRO A 8 4.91 -25.20 27.20
C PRO A 8 4.35 -23.79 26.95
N THR A 9 3.22 -23.62 27.61
CA THR A 9 2.43 -22.44 27.98
C THR A 9 3.26 -21.27 28.48
N TYR A 10 3.07 -20.08 27.90
CA TYR A 10 3.49 -18.81 28.50
C TYR A 10 2.29 -18.15 29.18
N VAL A 11 2.40 -17.99 30.50
CA VAL A 11 1.49 -17.24 31.36
C VAL A 11 2.02 -15.81 31.43
N PHE A 12 1.32 -14.84 30.84
CA PHE A 12 1.59 -13.42 31.08
C PHE A 12 0.61 -12.88 32.12
N ALA A 13 1.17 -12.40 33.22
CA ALA A 13 0.47 -11.75 34.32
C ALA A 13 -0.01 -10.34 33.92
N PRO A 14 -1.16 -9.88 34.45
CA PRO A 14 -1.60 -8.50 34.27
C PRO A 14 -0.82 -7.55 35.19
N VAL A 15 -0.16 -6.56 34.60
CA VAL A 15 0.45 -5.43 35.32
C VAL A 15 -0.67 -4.47 35.73
N PHE A 16 -0.85 -4.32 37.03
CA PHE A 16 -1.73 -3.34 37.65
C PHE A 16 -0.98 -2.04 37.97
N ALA A 17 -1.77 -0.95 37.98
CA ALA A 17 -1.62 0.32 38.71
C ALA A 17 -1.10 1.55 37.91
N PRO A 18 -1.37 2.79 38.37
CA PRO A 18 -2.34 3.24 39.39
C PRO A 18 -3.34 4.30 38.89
N THR A 19 -4.51 4.31 39.52
CA THR A 19 -5.55 5.34 39.41
C THR A 19 -5.11 6.59 40.18
N THR A 20 -4.86 7.69 39.48
CA THR A 20 -4.61 9.00 40.11
C THR A 20 -5.95 9.71 40.32
N THR A 21 -6.47 9.60 41.54
CA THR A 21 -7.62 10.39 42.02
C THR A 21 -7.18 11.84 42.21
N PHE A 22 -7.65 12.74 41.37
CA PHE A 22 -7.46 14.19 41.55
C PHE A 22 -8.75 14.80 42.08
N THR A 23 -8.79 15.01 43.40
CA THR A 23 -9.88 15.69 44.10
C THR A 23 -9.63 17.19 44.06
N HIS A 24 -10.30 17.91 43.16
CA HIS A 24 -10.42 19.36 43.28
C HIS A 24 -11.77 19.73 43.90
N ILE A 25 -11.70 20.09 45.17
CA ILE A 25 -12.72 20.85 45.88
C ILE A 25 -12.59 22.29 45.37
N PHE A 26 -13.57 22.77 44.61
CA PHE A 26 -13.75 24.19 44.36
C PHE A 26 -15.08 24.68 44.92
N HIS A 27 -14.95 25.82 45.60
CA HIS A 27 -15.94 26.54 46.38
C HIS A 27 -17.27 26.77 45.66
N VAL A 28 -18.33 26.57 46.44
CA VAL A 28 -19.64 27.17 46.27
C VAL A 28 -19.50 28.69 46.39
N ASN A 29 -19.79 29.41 45.31
CA ASN A 29 -20.16 30.83 45.35
C ASN A 29 -21.48 30.98 44.60
N THR A 30 -22.58 31.04 45.37
CA THR A 30 -23.82 31.68 44.95
C THR A 30 -23.66 33.18 45.22
N PRO A 31 -24.00 34.06 44.25
CA PRO A 31 -25.19 34.87 44.53
C PRO A 31 -26.00 35.31 43.30
N HIS A 32 -27.25 35.68 43.62
CA HIS A 32 -28.12 36.65 42.96
C HIS A 32 -28.68 36.37 41.56
N SER A 33 -29.88 35.76 41.60
CA SER A 33 -31.13 36.25 41.02
C SER A 33 -31.04 37.64 40.34
N SER A 34 -31.18 37.65 39.02
CA SER A 34 -31.63 38.79 38.23
C SER A 34 -32.51 38.28 37.09
N GLN A 35 -33.75 38.76 37.05
CA GLN A 35 -34.76 38.48 36.04
C GLN A 35 -34.24 38.76 34.64
N ALA A 36 -34.29 37.76 33.76
CA ALA A 36 -34.13 37.94 32.32
C ALA A 36 -35.51 38.08 31.67
N PRO A 37 -35.68 39.02 30.71
CA PRO A 37 -36.91 39.17 29.95
C PRO A 37 -37.15 37.93 29.08
N SER A 38 -38.36 37.39 29.19
CA SER A 38 -38.89 36.30 28.37
C SER A 38 -38.75 36.63 26.89
N GLN A 39 -37.70 36.11 26.26
CA GLN A 39 -37.59 36.12 24.81
C GLN A 39 -38.60 35.12 24.22
N PRO A 40 -39.25 35.48 23.11
CA PRO A 40 -40.13 34.56 22.40
C PRO A 40 -39.30 33.36 21.95
N VAL A 41 -39.65 32.18 22.45
CA VAL A 41 -39.10 30.90 22.00
C VAL A 41 -39.62 30.69 20.58
N THR A 42 -38.90 31.22 19.60
CA THR A 42 -39.08 30.86 18.19
C THR A 42 -38.81 29.37 18.10
N MET A 43 -39.87 28.57 18.00
CA MET A 43 -39.81 27.16 17.68
C MET A 43 -39.30 27.00 16.25
N ALA A 44 -38.00 27.23 16.06
CA ALA A 44 -37.30 26.91 14.83
C ALA A 44 -37.46 25.42 14.62
N SER A 45 -38.18 25.06 13.55
CA SER A 45 -38.48 23.68 13.22
C SER A 45 -37.18 22.86 13.18
N PRO A 46 -37.03 21.81 14.01
CA PRO A 46 -35.78 21.06 14.14
C PRO A 46 -35.40 20.26 12.88
N PHE A 47 -36.21 20.32 11.82
CA PHE A 47 -36.05 19.56 10.59
C PHE A 47 -35.11 20.19 9.55
N ASN A 48 -34.54 21.37 9.80
CA ASN A 48 -33.67 22.05 8.84
C ASN A 48 -32.17 21.74 9.00
N GLN A 49 -31.77 20.87 9.92
CA GLN A 49 -30.36 20.53 10.15
C GLN A 49 -30.11 19.05 9.86
N LEU A 50 -29.07 18.78 9.08
CA LEU A 50 -28.60 17.42 8.85
C LEU A 50 -28.00 16.84 10.14
N PRO A 51 -28.13 15.53 10.38
CA PRO A 51 -27.46 14.88 11.49
C PRO A 51 -25.93 14.99 11.30
N PRO A 52 -25.14 15.10 12.39
CA PRO A 52 -23.68 15.19 12.27
C PRO A 52 -23.09 13.94 11.61
N ILE A 53 -22.03 14.13 10.81
CA ILE A 53 -21.27 13.03 10.23
C ILE A 53 -20.42 12.40 11.34
N PRO A 54 -20.49 11.08 11.57
CA PRO A 54 -19.64 10.42 12.56
C PRO A 54 -18.16 10.46 12.14
N GLN A 55 -17.23 10.40 13.08
CA GLN A 55 -15.80 10.16 12.77
C GLN A 55 -15.62 8.78 12.15
N LEU A 56 -14.77 8.64 11.14
CA LEU A 56 -14.41 7.38 10.52
C LEU A 56 -13.49 6.60 11.46
N LEU A 57 -13.89 5.37 11.80
CA LEU A 57 -13.15 4.45 12.68
C LEU A 57 -12.63 3.24 11.87
N GLY A 58 -12.29 3.49 10.60
CA GLY A 58 -11.93 2.46 9.62
C GLY A 58 -13.13 1.64 9.16
N GLU A 59 -12.96 0.33 9.05
CA GLU A 59 -13.95 -0.58 8.46
C GLU A 59 -15.25 -0.68 9.30
N GLN A 60 -15.12 -0.53 10.63
CA GLN A 60 -16.19 -0.78 11.60
C GLN A 60 -17.44 0.07 11.34
N ASN A 61 -17.27 1.30 10.88
CA ASN A 61 -18.36 2.22 10.62
C ASN A 61 -18.34 2.82 9.21
N LEU A 62 -17.53 2.29 8.28
CA LEU A 62 -17.38 2.79 6.92
C LEU A 62 -18.74 2.91 6.21
N LYS A 63 -19.63 1.91 6.34
CA LYS A 63 -20.96 1.94 5.70
C LYS A 63 -21.82 3.11 6.19
N GLN A 64 -21.78 3.39 7.49
CA GLN A 64 -22.51 4.51 8.09
C GLN A 64 -21.89 5.83 7.66
N TRP A 65 -20.58 5.96 7.77
CA TRP A 65 -19.82 7.13 7.37
C TRP A 65 -20.08 7.50 5.90
N LYS A 66 -19.98 6.53 4.98
CA LYS A 66 -20.27 6.71 3.54
C LYS A 66 -21.67 7.27 3.32
N ARG A 67 -22.67 6.72 4.01
CA ARG A 67 -24.06 7.16 3.89
C ARG A 67 -24.20 8.61 4.35
N SER A 68 -23.62 8.97 5.49
CA SER A 68 -23.67 10.33 6.04
C SER A 68 -23.02 11.35 5.10
N ILE A 69 -21.82 11.07 4.59
CA ILE A 69 -21.14 11.96 3.62
C ILE A 69 -22.00 12.16 2.37
N ARG A 70 -22.51 11.07 1.76
CA ARG A 70 -23.34 11.17 0.55
C ARG A 70 -24.64 11.94 0.82
N GLN A 71 -25.28 11.75 1.97
CA GLN A 71 -26.48 12.50 2.34
C GLN A 71 -26.20 14.01 2.44
N HIS A 72 -25.08 14.41 3.04
CA HIS A 72 -24.65 15.81 3.08
C HIS A 72 -24.37 16.33 1.67
N ALA A 73 -23.61 15.58 0.88
CA ALA A 73 -23.28 15.98 -0.48
C ALA A 73 -24.53 16.12 -1.36
N VAL A 74 -25.55 15.29 -1.20
CA VAL A 74 -26.83 15.42 -1.91
C VAL A 74 -27.60 16.66 -1.43
N TYR A 75 -27.70 16.88 -0.12
CA TYR A 75 -28.41 18.04 0.44
C TYR A 75 -27.84 19.38 -0.03
N TYR A 76 -26.51 19.46 -0.21
CA TYR A 76 -25.82 20.67 -0.68
C TYR A 76 -25.56 20.72 -2.20
N ASP A 77 -26.06 19.76 -3.00
CA ASP A 77 -25.80 19.66 -4.46
C ASP A 77 -24.30 19.52 -4.83
N LEU A 78 -23.53 18.84 -3.97
CA LEU A 78 -22.09 18.60 -4.09
C LEU A 78 -21.75 17.15 -4.49
N ILE A 79 -22.74 16.27 -4.63
CA ILE A 79 -22.52 14.83 -4.89
C ILE A 79 -21.66 14.56 -6.13
N LYS A 80 -21.73 15.43 -7.15
CA LYS A 80 -20.91 15.34 -8.37
C LYS A 80 -19.40 15.35 -8.13
N PHE A 81 -18.93 15.96 -7.04
CA PHE A 81 -17.52 15.99 -6.64
C PHE A 81 -17.07 14.71 -5.92
N ILE A 82 -18.02 13.89 -5.47
CA ILE A 82 -17.78 12.60 -4.79
C ILE A 82 -17.92 11.43 -5.76
N ASP A 83 -18.86 11.51 -6.70
CA ASP A 83 -19.12 10.42 -7.65
C ASP A 83 -18.25 10.48 -8.90
N THR A 84 -17.87 11.67 -9.34
CA THR A 84 -17.18 11.87 -10.63
C THR A 84 -15.97 12.77 -10.47
N HIS A 85 -14.92 12.51 -11.23
CA HIS A 85 -13.82 13.46 -11.36
C HIS A 85 -14.33 14.70 -12.09
N SER A 86 -14.50 15.81 -11.37
CA SER A 86 -15.06 17.04 -11.91
C SER A 86 -13.96 17.84 -12.61
N MET A 87 -14.09 18.04 -13.92
CA MET A 87 -13.18 18.92 -14.66
C MET A 87 -13.42 20.39 -14.27
N ARG A 88 -12.33 21.15 -14.16
CA ARG A 88 -12.39 22.58 -13.88
C ARG A 88 -13.11 23.29 -15.03
N PRO A 89 -14.22 24.01 -14.76
CA PRO A 89 -14.93 24.75 -15.80
C PRO A 89 -14.19 26.04 -16.16
N GLU A 90 -14.45 26.55 -17.36
CA GLU A 90 -13.99 27.88 -17.77
C GLU A 90 -14.72 29.00 -16.99
N LEU A 91 -14.16 30.21 -17.04
CA LEU A 91 -14.81 31.40 -16.50
C LEU A 91 -16.19 31.59 -17.13
N PRO A 92 -17.21 32.03 -16.37
CA PRO A 92 -17.15 32.61 -15.01
C PRO A 92 -17.39 31.62 -13.85
N ASN A 93 -17.69 30.35 -14.14
CA ASN A 93 -18.16 29.39 -13.13
C ASN A 93 -17.04 28.82 -12.24
N GLN A 94 -15.79 29.11 -12.58
CA GLN A 94 -14.59 28.62 -11.90
C GLN A 94 -14.60 28.89 -10.40
N ARG A 95 -14.94 30.12 -9.96
CA ARG A 95 -14.91 30.47 -8.54
C ARG A 95 -15.92 29.68 -7.71
N LYS A 96 -17.14 29.50 -8.25
CA LYS A 96 -18.18 28.70 -7.61
C LYS A 96 -17.75 27.24 -7.55
N TRP A 97 -17.18 26.71 -8.62
CA TRP A 97 -16.65 25.35 -8.67
C TRP A 97 -15.54 25.11 -7.62
N GLU A 98 -14.61 26.05 -7.45
CA GLU A 98 -13.56 25.98 -6.43
C GLU A 98 -14.16 25.97 -5.00
N GLN A 99 -15.16 26.82 -4.75
CA GLN A 99 -15.87 26.86 -3.46
C GLN A 99 -16.63 25.56 -3.18
N ASP A 100 -17.39 25.07 -4.16
CA ASP A 100 -18.17 23.83 -4.04
C ASP A 100 -17.23 22.62 -3.81
N ARG A 101 -16.06 22.59 -4.45
CA ARG A 101 -15.04 21.55 -4.24
C ARG A 101 -14.47 21.57 -2.82
N VAL A 102 -14.16 22.75 -2.28
CA VAL A 102 -13.72 22.90 -0.88
C VAL A 102 -14.81 22.47 0.10
N HIS A 103 -16.06 22.85 -0.17
CA HIS A 103 -17.21 22.43 0.64
C HIS A 103 -17.46 20.92 0.59
N ALA A 104 -17.18 20.26 -0.53
CA ALA A 104 -17.25 18.80 -0.63
C ALA A 104 -16.10 18.11 0.12
N MET A 105 -14.91 18.73 0.13
CA MET A 105 -13.72 18.19 0.80
C MET A 105 -13.82 18.28 2.33
N ALA A 106 -14.25 19.42 2.87
CA ALA A 106 -14.31 19.69 4.31
C ALA A 106 -14.98 18.60 5.18
N PRO A 107 -16.16 18.04 4.82
CA PRO A 107 -16.77 16.98 5.61
C PRO A 107 -15.98 15.67 5.58
N ILE A 108 -15.23 15.39 4.51
CA ILE A 108 -14.37 14.21 4.42
C ILE A 108 -13.18 14.40 5.35
N THR A 109 -12.40 15.48 5.17
CA THR A 109 -11.16 15.71 5.93
C THR A 109 -11.41 15.86 7.43
N SER A 110 -12.47 16.56 7.83
CA SER A 110 -12.81 16.75 9.25
C SER A 110 -13.24 15.47 9.96
N THR A 111 -13.58 14.40 9.23
CA THR A 111 -14.10 13.15 9.81
C THR A 111 -13.18 11.95 9.65
N ILE A 112 -11.99 12.12 9.05
CA ILE A 112 -11.01 11.04 8.88
C ILE A 112 -9.81 11.14 9.83
N THR A 113 -9.80 12.10 10.75
CA THR A 113 -8.68 12.35 11.69
C THR A 113 -8.20 11.11 12.45
N ALA A 114 -9.11 10.22 12.83
CA ALA A 114 -8.76 8.99 13.55
C ALA A 114 -8.04 7.93 12.69
N VAL A 115 -8.07 8.07 11.36
CA VAL A 115 -7.47 7.14 10.39
C VAL A 115 -6.47 7.81 9.46
N GLU A 116 -6.03 9.02 9.79
CA GLU A 116 -5.12 9.84 8.99
C GLU A 116 -3.80 9.10 8.70
N GLU A 117 -3.14 8.57 9.73
CA GLU A 117 -1.89 7.79 9.57
C GLU A 117 -2.03 6.61 8.60
N GLN A 118 -3.20 5.94 8.61
CA GLN A 118 -3.47 4.79 7.72
C GLN A 118 -3.67 5.24 6.28
N LEU A 119 -4.28 6.40 6.08
CA LEU A 119 -4.47 6.99 4.75
C LEU A 119 -3.14 7.53 4.21
N GLU A 120 -2.31 8.16 5.03
CA GLU A 120 -0.95 8.57 4.66
C GLU A 120 -0.10 7.37 4.25
N ALA A 121 -0.15 6.27 5.02
CA ALA A 121 0.50 5.01 4.67
C ALA A 121 -0.03 4.40 3.36
N ALA A 122 -1.29 4.68 3.00
CA ALA A 122 -1.91 4.27 1.73
C ALA A 122 -1.58 5.24 0.56
N GLY A 123 -0.82 6.31 0.81
CA GLY A 123 -0.39 7.28 -0.20
C GLY A 123 -1.22 8.56 -0.25
N TRP A 124 -2.00 8.87 0.79
CA TRP A 124 -2.62 10.19 0.93
C TRP A 124 -1.56 11.25 1.22
N ASP A 125 -1.64 12.39 0.53
CA ASP A 125 -0.87 13.59 0.81
C ASP A 125 -1.82 14.68 1.32
N SER A 126 -1.83 14.91 2.63
CA SER A 126 -2.75 15.85 3.29
C SER A 126 -2.46 17.31 2.95
N GLU A 127 -1.25 17.65 2.50
CA GLU A 127 -0.87 19.01 2.13
C GLU A 127 -1.26 19.35 0.68
N ASN A 128 -1.09 18.39 -0.24
CA ASN A 128 -1.24 18.64 -1.68
C ASN A 128 -2.53 18.09 -2.29
N GLU A 129 -3.17 17.07 -1.69
CA GLU A 129 -4.39 16.48 -2.25
C GLU A 129 -5.60 17.37 -1.95
N GLN A 130 -6.15 17.95 -3.02
CA GLN A 130 -7.29 18.88 -2.95
C GLN A 130 -8.53 18.32 -3.64
N ASP A 131 -8.47 17.12 -4.24
CA ASP A 131 -9.61 16.51 -4.92
C ASP A 131 -10.45 15.64 -3.96
N PRO A 132 -11.70 16.03 -3.65
CA PRO A 132 -12.59 15.22 -2.82
C PRO A 132 -12.85 13.83 -3.41
N LYS A 133 -12.82 13.66 -4.75
CA LYS A 133 -13.00 12.36 -5.39
C LYS A 133 -11.84 11.42 -5.09
N VAL A 134 -10.61 11.93 -5.21
CA VAL A 134 -9.39 11.13 -5.00
C VAL A 134 -9.32 10.69 -3.54
N LEU A 135 -9.54 11.61 -2.59
CA LEU A 135 -9.58 11.27 -1.17
C LEU A 135 -10.72 10.29 -0.86
N TRP A 136 -11.92 10.51 -1.40
CA TRP A 136 -13.03 9.58 -1.25
C TRP A 136 -12.65 8.18 -1.72
N ASP A 137 -12.13 8.05 -2.94
CA ASP A 137 -11.74 6.76 -3.51
C ASP A 137 -10.66 6.08 -2.70
N LEU A 138 -9.68 6.84 -2.20
CA LEU A 138 -8.64 6.32 -1.33
C LEU A 138 -9.22 5.79 -0.02
N VAL A 139 -10.09 6.55 0.65
CA VAL A 139 -10.80 6.09 1.87
C VAL A 139 -11.58 4.81 1.58
N ILE A 140 -12.31 4.77 0.46
CA ILE A 140 -13.05 3.58 0.05
C ILE A 140 -12.07 2.42 -0.22
N ALA A 141 -10.97 2.62 -0.93
CA ALA A 141 -10.01 1.56 -1.23
C ALA A 141 -9.30 1.03 0.03
N THR A 142 -8.97 1.90 0.98
CA THR A 142 -8.25 1.56 2.21
C THR A 142 -9.11 0.78 3.19
N PHE A 143 -10.39 1.15 3.34
CA PHE A 143 -11.27 0.56 4.37
C PHE A 143 -12.42 -0.28 3.84
N THR A 144 -12.66 -0.29 2.52
CA THR A 144 -13.52 -1.32 1.96
C THR A 144 -12.68 -2.58 2.01
N THR A 145 -12.94 -3.42 3.00
CA THR A 145 -12.60 -4.85 2.95
C THR A 145 -12.86 -5.32 1.53
N ILE A 146 -11.78 -5.60 0.81
CA ILE A 146 -11.83 -6.23 -0.51
C ILE A 146 -12.85 -7.37 -0.39
N PRO A 147 -13.83 -7.49 -1.31
CA PRO A 147 -15.01 -8.31 -1.13
C PRO A 147 -14.68 -9.64 -0.46
N ASN A 148 -15.23 -9.80 0.74
CA ASN A 148 -15.40 -11.04 1.49
C ASN A 148 -14.19 -12.00 1.49
N ILE A 149 -13.41 -11.95 2.58
CA ILE A 149 -12.65 -13.11 3.09
C ILE A 149 -13.58 -14.35 3.22
N HIS A 150 -14.90 -14.15 3.29
CA HIS A 150 -15.91 -15.22 3.35
C HIS A 150 -16.45 -15.75 1.99
N GLU A 151 -16.20 -15.10 0.85
CA GLU A 151 -16.69 -15.55 -0.47
C GLU A 151 -15.56 -15.97 -1.40
N GLN A 152 -14.38 -15.36 -1.29
CA GLN A 152 -13.22 -15.84 -2.03
C GLN A 152 -12.61 -17.01 -1.30
N SER A 153 -13.02 -18.20 -1.71
CA SER A 153 -12.39 -19.45 -1.28
C SER A 153 -10.87 -19.39 -1.50
N ALA A 154 -10.08 -19.96 -0.59
CA ALA A 154 -8.62 -20.04 -0.76
C ALA A 154 -8.17 -20.53 -2.15
N PRO A 155 -8.86 -21.50 -2.81
CA PRO A 155 -8.59 -21.87 -4.19
C PRO A 155 -8.66 -20.70 -5.19
N GLN A 156 -9.63 -19.80 -5.07
CA GLN A 156 -9.77 -18.66 -5.97
C GLN A 156 -8.60 -17.68 -5.83
N LEU A 157 -8.20 -17.36 -4.61
CA LEU A 157 -7.02 -16.54 -4.34
C LEU A 157 -5.74 -17.21 -4.87
N PHE A 158 -5.65 -18.53 -4.74
CA PHE A 158 -4.53 -19.30 -5.27
C PHE A 158 -4.48 -19.26 -6.80
N TYR A 159 -5.62 -19.41 -7.48
CA TYR A 159 -5.69 -19.27 -8.95
C TYR A 159 -5.35 -17.86 -9.40
N GLU A 160 -5.87 -16.83 -8.74
CA GLU A 160 -5.53 -15.43 -9.02
C GLU A 160 -4.01 -15.20 -8.91
N LEU A 161 -3.36 -15.79 -7.90
CA LEU A 161 -1.92 -15.70 -7.71
C LEU A 161 -1.12 -16.48 -8.78
N MET A 162 -1.63 -17.63 -9.24
CA MET A 162 -1.00 -18.47 -10.26
C MET A 162 -1.11 -17.88 -11.67
N ASP A 163 -2.23 -17.21 -11.94
CA ASP A 163 -2.54 -16.58 -13.23
C ASP A 163 -2.07 -15.12 -13.29
N ALA A 164 -1.59 -14.58 -12.17
CA ALA A 164 -1.01 -13.24 -12.11
C ALA A 164 0.16 -13.14 -13.09
N THR A 165 -0.05 -12.36 -14.15
CA THR A 165 0.98 -11.98 -15.12
C THR A 165 1.13 -10.47 -15.15
N LEU A 166 2.34 -10.01 -15.47
CA LEU A 166 2.59 -8.59 -15.67
C LEU A 166 2.20 -8.20 -17.10
N GLU A 167 0.92 -7.87 -17.27
CA GLU A 167 0.33 -7.45 -18.54
C GLU A 167 0.93 -6.13 -19.08
N ASP A 168 0.76 -5.91 -20.38
CA ASP A 168 1.13 -4.65 -21.03
C ASP A 168 0.30 -3.50 -20.48
N GLY A 169 0.96 -2.40 -20.09
CA GLY A 169 0.31 -1.21 -19.53
C GLY A 169 0.14 -1.22 -18.01
N VAL A 170 0.31 -2.35 -17.33
CA VAL A 170 0.29 -2.41 -15.85
C VAL A 170 1.67 -2.03 -15.30
N THR A 171 1.76 -1.09 -14.36
CA THR A 171 3.06 -0.74 -13.75
C THR A 171 3.54 -1.82 -12.79
N LEU A 172 4.85 -1.97 -12.63
CA LEU A 172 5.47 -2.87 -11.65
C LEU A 172 4.98 -2.59 -10.23
N ARG A 173 4.74 -1.31 -9.88
CA ARG A 173 4.20 -0.94 -8.58
C ARG A 173 2.78 -1.48 -8.37
N ALA A 174 1.89 -1.26 -9.35
CA ALA A 174 0.51 -1.73 -9.27
C ALA A 174 0.46 -3.26 -9.21
N PHE A 175 1.27 -3.93 -10.03
CA PHE A 175 1.39 -5.39 -10.02
C PHE A 175 1.90 -5.93 -8.68
N ASN A 176 3.00 -5.37 -8.14
CA ASN A 176 3.56 -5.79 -6.86
C ASN A 176 2.57 -5.56 -5.71
N SER A 177 1.85 -4.43 -5.72
CA SER A 177 0.78 -4.16 -4.76
C SER A 177 -0.30 -5.24 -4.83
N ARG A 178 -0.85 -5.51 -6.03
CA ARG A 178 -1.87 -6.55 -6.24
C ARG A 178 -1.42 -7.92 -5.74
N PHE A 179 -0.20 -8.34 -6.06
CA PHE A 179 0.31 -9.63 -5.60
C PHE A 179 0.43 -9.71 -4.07
N ASN A 180 0.98 -8.68 -3.42
CA ASN A 180 1.12 -8.69 -1.96
C ASN A 180 -0.24 -8.67 -1.28
N THR A 181 -1.22 -7.97 -1.85
CA THR A 181 -2.61 -8.01 -1.38
C THR A 181 -3.17 -9.43 -1.40
N VAL A 182 -3.07 -10.16 -2.52
CA VAL A 182 -3.54 -11.56 -2.60
C VAL A 182 -2.77 -12.47 -1.64
N ALA A 183 -1.45 -12.30 -1.56
CA ALA A 183 -0.60 -13.07 -0.65
C ALA A 183 -0.95 -12.85 0.82
N ASN A 184 -1.27 -11.61 1.22
CA ASN A 184 -1.68 -11.28 2.58
C ASN A 184 -3.08 -11.82 2.89
N ARG A 185 -3.98 -11.86 1.91
CA ARG A 185 -5.31 -12.48 2.06
C ARG A 185 -5.22 -13.99 2.25
N LEU A 186 -4.33 -14.67 1.55
CA LEU A 186 -4.02 -16.09 1.80
C LEU A 186 -3.41 -16.31 3.19
N ALA A 187 -2.51 -15.42 3.63
CA ALA A 187 -1.95 -15.49 4.97
C ALA A 187 -3.01 -15.30 6.08
N ALA A 188 -4.01 -14.43 5.85
CA ALA A 188 -5.12 -14.23 6.77
C ALA A 188 -6.07 -15.44 6.87
N LEU A 189 -6.01 -16.37 5.91
CA LEU A 189 -6.71 -17.66 5.93
C LEU A 189 -5.84 -18.80 6.49
N ASP A 190 -4.78 -18.48 7.26
CA ASP A 190 -3.78 -19.42 7.77
C ASP A 190 -3.04 -20.22 6.69
N LEU A 191 -2.96 -19.69 5.46
CA LEU A 191 -2.27 -20.30 4.31
C LEU A 191 -1.16 -19.38 3.78
N PRO A 192 -0.12 -19.08 4.59
CA PRO A 192 0.98 -18.23 4.16
C PRO A 192 1.77 -18.89 3.02
N ILE A 193 2.04 -18.12 1.96
CA ILE A 193 2.85 -18.61 0.84
C ILE A 193 4.33 -18.58 1.25
N PRO A 194 5.07 -19.70 1.13
CA PRO A 194 6.50 -19.73 1.42
C PRO A 194 7.29 -18.72 0.56
N PRO A 195 8.34 -18.07 1.10
CA PRO A 195 9.12 -17.07 0.36
C PRO A 195 9.65 -17.57 -1.00
N LYS A 196 10.10 -18.83 -1.05
CA LYS A 196 10.59 -19.47 -2.28
C LYS A 196 9.48 -19.60 -3.34
N ALA A 197 8.26 -19.90 -2.93
CA ALA A 197 7.11 -19.96 -3.84
C ALA A 197 6.72 -18.57 -4.34
N LYS A 198 6.76 -17.54 -3.47
CA LYS A 198 6.53 -16.15 -3.89
C LYS A 198 7.50 -15.70 -4.97
N LEU A 199 8.80 -16.03 -4.82
CA LEU A 199 9.83 -15.76 -5.83
C LEU A 199 9.50 -16.41 -7.18
N LEU A 200 9.21 -17.71 -7.20
CA LEU A 200 8.90 -18.44 -8.43
C LEU A 200 7.68 -17.87 -9.16
N LEU A 201 6.62 -17.53 -8.43
CA LEU A 201 5.41 -16.92 -9.00
C LEU A 201 5.69 -15.54 -9.59
N MET A 202 6.44 -14.71 -8.86
CA MET A 202 6.86 -13.39 -9.32
C MET A 202 7.73 -13.46 -10.57
N MET A 203 8.75 -14.32 -10.57
CA MET A 203 9.64 -14.52 -11.72
C MET A 203 8.85 -14.98 -12.94
N ARG A 204 7.94 -15.95 -12.77
CA ARG A 204 7.02 -16.37 -13.84
C ARG A 204 6.21 -15.20 -14.39
N ALA A 205 5.66 -14.35 -13.52
CA ALA A 205 4.80 -13.25 -13.93
C ALA A 205 5.52 -12.17 -14.73
N ILE A 206 6.78 -11.87 -14.40
CA ILE A 206 7.58 -10.84 -15.08
C ILE A 206 8.34 -11.35 -16.32
N LYS A 207 8.45 -12.67 -16.48
CA LYS A 207 9.28 -13.32 -17.51
C LYS A 207 9.06 -12.78 -18.92
N HIS A 208 7.81 -12.53 -19.30
CA HIS A 208 7.47 -12.07 -20.65
C HIS A 208 7.86 -10.61 -20.89
N ARG A 209 7.61 -9.74 -19.92
CA ARG A 209 7.80 -8.29 -20.07
C ARG A 209 9.23 -7.83 -19.75
N GLN A 210 9.92 -8.55 -18.87
CA GLN A 210 11.27 -8.21 -18.40
C GLN A 210 12.21 -9.43 -18.50
N PRO A 211 12.46 -9.99 -19.70
CA PRO A 211 13.18 -11.24 -19.86
C PRO A 211 14.63 -11.17 -19.35
N LEU A 212 15.33 -10.06 -19.58
CA LEU A 212 16.72 -9.88 -19.13
C LEU A 212 16.83 -9.83 -17.61
N TRP A 213 15.89 -9.16 -16.94
CA TRP A 213 15.84 -9.15 -15.48
C TRP A 213 15.50 -10.53 -14.95
N ASN A 214 14.52 -11.21 -15.56
CA ASN A 214 14.15 -12.57 -15.19
C ASN A 214 15.32 -13.57 -15.31
N SER A 215 16.13 -13.52 -16.38
CA SER A 215 17.30 -14.40 -16.50
C SER A 215 18.35 -14.18 -15.41
N ASN A 216 18.53 -12.93 -14.96
CA ASN A 216 19.41 -12.65 -13.81
C ASN A 216 18.83 -13.22 -12.53
N LEU A 217 17.53 -13.08 -12.32
CA LEU A 217 16.83 -13.64 -11.15
C LEU A 217 16.87 -15.17 -11.16
N GLU A 218 16.73 -15.82 -12.32
CA GLU A 218 16.85 -17.29 -12.46
C GLU A 218 18.24 -17.77 -12.02
N ARG A 219 19.32 -17.12 -12.48
CA ARG A 219 20.68 -17.42 -12.02
C ARG A 219 20.86 -17.18 -10.51
N ASP A 220 20.37 -16.07 -10.00
CA ASP A 220 20.54 -15.70 -8.59
C ASP A 220 19.68 -16.62 -7.69
N PHE A 221 18.57 -17.16 -8.21
CA PHE A 221 17.73 -18.17 -7.56
C PHE A 221 18.42 -19.54 -7.53
N GLU A 222 19.02 -19.98 -8.64
CA GLU A 222 19.76 -21.24 -8.74
C GLU A 222 20.98 -21.29 -7.80
N THR A 223 21.67 -20.15 -7.66
CA THR A 223 22.82 -20.01 -6.74
C THR A 223 22.40 -19.83 -5.27
N GLY A 224 21.10 -19.69 -4.99
CA GLY A 224 20.58 -19.45 -3.64
C GLY A 224 20.84 -18.05 -3.08
N ALA A 225 21.37 -17.13 -3.89
CA ALA A 225 21.64 -15.75 -3.51
C ALA A 225 20.36 -14.89 -3.46
N LEU A 226 19.31 -15.29 -4.18
CA LEU A 226 18.04 -14.55 -4.25
C LEU A 226 17.14 -14.86 -3.05
N THR A 227 17.01 -13.89 -2.15
CA THR A 227 16.01 -13.90 -1.07
C THR A 227 14.79 -13.07 -1.45
N TRP A 228 13.64 -13.33 -0.80
CA TRP A 228 12.41 -12.55 -1.01
C TRP A 228 12.61 -11.06 -0.71
N GLU A 229 13.36 -10.74 0.34
CA GLU A 229 13.66 -9.36 0.74
C GLU A 229 14.51 -8.63 -0.32
N ASN A 230 15.55 -9.29 -0.84
CA ASN A 230 16.39 -8.73 -1.89
C ASN A 230 15.59 -8.54 -3.18
N PHE A 231 14.73 -9.49 -3.53
CA PHE A 231 13.83 -9.38 -4.66
C PHE A 231 12.85 -8.20 -4.51
N GLN A 232 12.20 -8.04 -3.35
CA GLN A 232 11.28 -6.92 -3.11
C GLN A 232 11.98 -5.56 -3.21
N LYS A 233 13.20 -5.43 -2.67
CA LYS A 233 14.01 -4.21 -2.81
C LYS A 233 14.29 -3.88 -4.28
N GLN A 234 14.70 -4.89 -5.06
CA GLN A 234 14.89 -4.72 -6.50
C GLN A 234 13.58 -4.31 -7.18
N MET A 235 12.47 -4.99 -6.89
CA MET A 235 11.16 -4.69 -7.46
C MET A 235 10.73 -3.24 -7.22
N ILE A 236 10.89 -2.72 -6.00
CA ILE A 236 10.57 -1.32 -5.67
C ILE A 236 11.47 -0.37 -6.44
N LEU A 237 12.77 -0.65 -6.53
CA LEU A 237 13.72 0.15 -7.29
C LEU A 237 13.32 0.22 -8.78
N TYR A 238 13.00 -0.91 -9.41
CA TYR A 238 12.54 -0.94 -10.80
C TYR A 238 11.19 -0.25 -10.99
N ALA A 239 10.28 -0.38 -10.03
CA ALA A 239 8.98 0.29 -10.08
C ALA A 239 9.13 1.83 -10.02
N ASN A 240 10.07 2.34 -9.22
CA ASN A 240 10.38 3.77 -9.17
C ASN A 240 11.02 4.24 -10.49
N LEU A 241 11.98 3.48 -11.02
CA LEU A 241 12.59 3.77 -12.32
C LEU A 241 11.57 3.75 -13.47
N GLU A 242 10.57 2.88 -13.41
CA GLU A 242 9.49 2.84 -14.40
C GLU A 242 8.62 4.10 -14.35
N GLN A 243 8.30 4.61 -13.15
CA GLN A 243 7.57 5.86 -12.98
C GLN A 243 8.38 7.06 -13.51
N ASP A 244 9.69 7.07 -13.26
CA ASP A 244 10.62 8.07 -13.80
C ASP A 244 10.85 7.94 -15.32
N GLN A 245 10.40 6.85 -15.94
CA GLN A 245 10.43 6.70 -17.38
C GLN A 245 9.06 6.90 -18.02
N SER A 246 7.96 6.88 -17.26
CA SER A 246 6.63 7.11 -17.82
C SER A 246 6.48 8.55 -18.32
N TRP A 247 7.14 9.53 -17.69
CA TRP A 247 7.24 10.90 -18.21
C TRP A 247 8.14 11.01 -19.46
N LYS A 248 9.10 10.09 -19.63
CA LYS A 248 9.95 9.98 -20.82
C LYS A 248 9.35 9.13 -21.93
N ARG A 249 8.32 8.32 -21.73
CA ARG A 249 7.71 7.54 -22.84
C ARG A 249 6.89 8.38 -23.84
N GLY A 250 6.71 9.68 -23.58
CA GLY A 250 6.42 10.66 -24.64
C GLY A 250 7.63 10.97 -25.55
N SER A 251 8.82 10.47 -25.22
CA SER A 251 10.09 10.75 -25.89
C SER A 251 11.15 9.64 -25.66
N LEU A 252 11.13 8.64 -26.56
CA LEU A 252 12.23 7.72 -26.92
C LEU A 252 12.71 6.61 -25.96
N LEU A 253 12.90 5.45 -26.62
CA LEU A 253 13.53 4.20 -26.19
C LEU A 253 15.02 4.39 -25.85
N HIS A 254 15.43 4.14 -24.59
CA HIS A 254 16.62 3.37 -24.16
C HIS A 254 17.03 3.70 -22.72
N LEU A 255 17.27 2.67 -21.91
CA LEU A 255 18.60 2.34 -21.38
C LEU A 255 18.56 1.03 -20.59
N GLN A 256 19.16 0.00 -21.20
CA GLN A 256 19.58 -1.25 -20.55
C GLN A 256 20.83 -0.97 -19.71
N GLN A 257 20.70 -0.93 -18.39
CA GLN A 257 21.78 -1.28 -17.46
C GLN A 257 21.17 -1.44 -16.05
N THR A 258 21.17 -2.67 -15.56
CA THR A 258 20.66 -3.03 -14.24
C THR A 258 21.74 -2.76 -13.17
N PRO A 259 21.49 -1.96 -12.13
CA PRO A 259 22.42 -1.84 -11.01
C PRO A 259 22.45 -3.14 -10.20
N ARG A 260 23.60 -3.82 -10.15
CA ARG A 260 23.85 -4.96 -9.25
C ARG A 260 24.08 -4.43 -7.85
N ILE A 261 23.14 -4.68 -6.94
CA ILE A 261 23.35 -4.46 -5.50
C ILE A 261 23.94 -5.73 -4.91
N GLY A 262 25.24 -5.70 -4.58
CA GLY A 262 25.90 -6.73 -3.78
C GLY A 262 26.92 -7.58 -4.53
N ALA A 263 28.12 -7.04 -4.73
CA ALA A 263 29.33 -7.86 -4.78
C ALA A 263 30.11 -7.59 -3.50
N SER A 264 30.20 -8.57 -2.61
CA SER A 264 31.15 -8.55 -1.49
C SER A 264 32.58 -8.58 -2.04
N PRO A 265 33.54 -7.89 -1.40
CA PRO A 265 34.92 -7.84 -1.87
C PRO A 265 35.64 -9.13 -1.48
N SER A 266 35.89 -10.03 -2.43
CA SER A 266 36.89 -11.09 -2.25
C SER A 266 38.27 -10.51 -2.52
N SER A 267 38.99 -10.29 -1.43
CA SER A 267 40.44 -10.25 -1.37
C SER A 267 41.06 -11.43 -2.12
N GLU A 268 41.98 -11.15 -3.04
CA GLU A 268 43.28 -11.84 -3.14
C GLU A 268 44.07 -11.26 -4.33
N GLN A 269 44.86 -10.24 -4.01
CA GLN A 269 46.09 -9.96 -4.73
C GLN A 269 47.10 -11.07 -4.39
N CYS A 270 47.49 -11.85 -5.39
CA CYS A 270 48.82 -12.43 -5.46
C CYS A 270 49.13 -12.78 -6.92
N ARG A 271 49.79 -11.84 -7.61
CA ARG A 271 50.62 -12.16 -8.79
C ARG A 271 51.88 -12.88 -8.28
N PRO A 272 52.46 -13.78 -9.09
CA PRO A 272 53.74 -13.38 -9.65
C PRO A 272 53.92 -13.70 -11.15
N LEU A 273 54.53 -12.71 -11.80
CA LEU A 273 55.60 -12.78 -12.80
C LEU A 273 55.52 -13.79 -13.95
N SER A 274 55.26 -13.19 -15.12
CA SER A 274 55.72 -13.61 -16.44
C SER A 274 57.20 -13.98 -16.46
N LEU A 275 57.53 -15.09 -17.12
CA LEU A 275 58.79 -15.28 -17.84
C LEU A 275 58.50 -16.02 -19.15
N ALA A 276 58.93 -15.38 -20.23
CA ALA A 276 58.77 -15.77 -21.62
C ALA A 276 59.82 -16.81 -22.06
N SER A 277 59.56 -17.36 -23.25
CA SER A 277 60.48 -18.13 -24.12
C SER A 277 60.61 -19.61 -23.73
N GLY A 278 60.60 -20.60 -24.62
CA GLY A 278 60.60 -20.66 -26.07
C GLY A 278 61.04 -22.08 -26.48
N LEU A 279 60.54 -22.57 -27.63
CA LEU A 279 61.10 -23.63 -28.49
C LEU A 279 61.47 -24.99 -27.87
N SER A 280 60.85 -26.08 -28.36
CA SER A 280 61.53 -27.12 -29.15
C SER A 280 60.63 -28.32 -29.46
N LEU A 281 60.76 -28.82 -30.68
CA LEU A 281 60.24 -30.08 -31.21
C LEU A 281 60.66 -31.31 -30.38
N GLY A 282 59.84 -32.37 -30.44
CA GLY A 282 60.21 -33.70 -29.97
C GLY A 282 59.15 -34.75 -30.29
N SER A 283 59.40 -35.49 -31.36
CA SER A 283 58.67 -36.60 -31.95
C SER A 283 58.28 -37.74 -30.99
N GLY A 284 57.22 -38.50 -31.38
CA GLY A 284 57.24 -39.96 -31.29
C GLY A 284 56.07 -40.64 -30.57
N LEU A 285 55.29 -41.41 -31.36
CA LEU A 285 54.85 -42.82 -31.14
C LEU A 285 54.14 -43.13 -29.80
N SER A 286 53.12 -43.98 -29.66
CA SER A 286 52.50 -45.04 -30.46
C SER A 286 51.44 -45.70 -29.55
N CYS A 287 50.34 -46.17 -30.15
CA CYS A 287 49.53 -47.35 -29.81
C CYS A 287 49.02 -47.57 -28.37
N SER A 288 47.69 -47.70 -28.24
CA SER A 288 46.99 -48.99 -28.08
C SER A 288 45.74 -48.85 -27.22
N THR A 289 44.59 -49.04 -27.86
CA THR A 289 43.35 -49.59 -27.27
C THR A 289 43.60 -50.98 -26.69
N PRO A 290 42.80 -51.41 -25.70
CA PRO A 290 41.45 -51.94 -25.97
C PRO A 290 40.34 -51.05 -25.42
#